data_AF-X0Y777-F1
#
_entry.id   AF-X0Y777-F1
#
_cell.length_a   1.000
_cell.length_b   1.000
_cell.length_c   1.000
_cell.angle_alpha   90.00
_cell.angle_beta   90.00
_cell.angle_gamma   90.00
#
_symmetry.space_group_name_H-M   'P 1'
#
loop_
_entity.id
_entity.type
_entity.pdbx_description
1 polymer ?
#
loop_
_entity_poly.entity_id
_entity_poly.type
_entity_poly.pdbx_seq_one_letter_code
_entity_poly.pdbx_strand_id
1 'polypeptide(L)' 'DATYTLLLLGLGLRSFSSAPPAIPEIKKIIRSVTMEHAVRVTRRAMDFDSDKEVINYLRMETRQILPEAYAD' A
#
# COMPACT_ATOMS: atom_id res chain seq x y z
N ASP A 1 -7.33 -3.26 -4.72
CA ASP A 1 -7.23 -1.85 -4.32
C ASP A 1 -5.77 -1.53 -4.05
N ALA A 2 -5.25 -0.50 -4.69
CA ALA A 2 -3.86 -0.06 -4.59
C ALA A 2 -3.45 0.27 -3.13
N THR A 3 -4.41 0.71 -2.29
CA THR A 3 -4.24 1.06 -0.88
C THR A 3 -3.55 -0.03 -0.05
N TYR A 4 -3.78 -1.31 -0.36
CA TYR A 4 -3.22 -2.43 0.41
C TYR A 4 -1.88 -2.93 -0.11
N THR A 5 -1.40 -2.40 -1.24
CA THR A 5 -0.20 -2.91 -1.92
C THR A 5 1.02 -2.84 -1.02
N LEU A 6 1.22 -1.72 -0.31
CA LEU A 6 2.36 -1.53 0.58
C LEU A 6 2.35 -2.53 1.75
N LEU A 7 1.18 -2.70 2.38
CA LEU A 7 0.99 -3.62 3.49
C LEU A 7 1.31 -5.05 3.06
N LEU A 8 0.72 -5.51 1.95
CA LEU A 8 0.90 -6.87 1.44
C LEU A 8 2.34 -7.13 1.02
N LEU A 9 3.00 -6.14 0.40
CA LEU A 9 4.41 -6.23 0.03
C LEU A 9 5.30 -6.39 1.27
N GLY A 10 5.06 -5.59 2.31
CA GLY A 10 5.79 -5.64 3.58
C GLY A 10 5.52 -6.91 4.40
N LEU A 11 4.32 -7.50 4.27
CA LEU A 11 3.97 -8.82 4.83
C LEU A 11 4.65 -9.99 4.11
N GLY A 12 5.28 -9.75 2.96
CA GLY A 12 6.00 -10.77 2.23
C GLY A 12 5.31 -11.29 0.97
N LEU A 13 4.19 -10.72 0.54
CA LEU A 13 3.55 -11.13 -0.72
C LEU A 13 4.52 -10.88 -1.89
N ARG A 14 4.71 -11.90 -2.73
CA ARG A 14 5.61 -11.85 -3.90
C ARG A 14 4.89 -11.93 -5.24
N SER A 15 3.64 -12.37 -5.24
CA SER A 15 2.79 -12.45 -6.43
C SER A 15 1.52 -11.65 -6.19
N PHE A 16 1.29 -10.64 -7.03
CA PHE A 16 0.07 -9.84 -7.05
C PHE A 16 -0.73 -10.23 -8.29
N SER A 17 -1.98 -10.65 -8.09
CA SER A 17 -2.94 -10.93 -9.16
C SER A 17 -4.14 -10.01 -9.00
N SER A 18 -4.49 -9.27 -10.05
CA SER A 18 -5.58 -8.29 -10.01
C SER A 18 -6.14 -8.03 -11.40
N ALA A 19 -7.26 -7.30 -11.48
CA ALA A 19 -7.87 -6.91 -12.75
C ALA A 19 -6.90 -5.99 -13.54
N PRO A 20 -6.87 -6.08 -14.90
CA PRO A 20 -5.92 -5.34 -15.72
C PRO A 20 -5.83 -3.82 -15.42
N PRO A 21 -6.95 -3.10 -15.16
CA PRO A 21 -6.89 -1.66 -14.85
C PRO A 21 -6.12 -1.30 -13.57
N ALA A 22 -6.04 -2.21 -12.59
CA ALA A 22 -5.36 -1.95 -11.31
C ALA A 22 -3.84 -2.22 -11.37
N ILE A 23 -3.37 -2.98 -12.37
CA ILE A 23 -1.97 -3.40 -12.48
C ILE A 23 -0.99 -2.21 -12.58
N PRO A 24 -1.27 -1.14 -13.34
CA PRO A 24 -0.37 0.02 -13.43
C PRO A 24 -0.11 0.68 -12.07
N GLU A 25 -1.17 0.92 -11.29
CA GLU A 25 -1.09 1.54 -9.96
C GLU A 25 -0.30 0.67 -8.98
N ILE A 26 -0.62 -0.63 -8.92
CA ILE A 26 0.09 -1.61 -8.09
C ILE A 26 1.58 -1.62 -8.46
N LYS A 27 1.91 -1.65 -9.75
CA LYS A 27 3.30 -1.63 -10.22
C LYS A 27 4.01 -0.31 -9.90
N LYS A 28 3.33 0.83 -9.99
CA LYS A 28 3.91 2.14 -9.62
C LYS A 28 4.27 2.17 -8.14
N ILE A 29 3.38 1.69 -7.27
CA ILE A 29 3.65 1.59 -5.83
C ILE A 29 4.87 0.70 -5.56
N ILE A 30 4.89 -0.53 -6.07
CA ILE A 30 6.00 -1.48 -5.85
C ILE A 30 7.35 -0.90 -6.31
N ARG A 31 7.38 -0.17 -7.43
CA ARG A 31 8.62 0.42 -7.97
C ARG A 31 9.06 1.71 -7.29
N SER A 32 8.20 2.33 -6.48
CA SER A 32 8.46 3.64 -5.86
C SER A 32 8.92 3.54 -4.40
N VAL A 33 8.99 2.33 -3.85
CA VAL A 33 9.33 2.10 -2.43
C VAL A 33 10.44 1.08 -2.27
N THR A 34 11.11 1.13 -1.12
CA THR A 34 12.05 0.07 -0.72
C THR A 34 11.34 -0.99 0.13
N MET A 35 11.95 -2.17 0.25
CA MET A 35 11.42 -3.22 1.13
C MET A 35 11.42 -2.78 2.60
N GLU A 36 12.40 -1.97 3.03
CA GLU A 36 12.43 -1.42 4.39
C GLU A 36 11.24 -0.49 4.63
N HIS A 37 10.85 0.33 3.64
CA HIS A 37 9.66 1.17 3.76
C HIS A 37 8.41 0.33 3.90
N ALA A 38 8.22 -0.66 3.03
CA ALA A 38 7.06 -1.55 3.10
C ALA A 38 6.98 -2.26 4.47
N VAL A 39 8.09 -2.79 4.98
CA VAL A 39 8.13 -3.44 6.31
C VAL A 39 7.83 -2.46 7.44
N ARG A 40 8.33 -1.21 7.38
CA ARG A 40 8.00 -0.19 8.38
C ARG A 40 6.51 0.13 8.41
N VAL A 41 5.89 0.29 7.24
CA VAL A 41 4.43 0.54 7.13
C VAL A 41 3.65 -0.64 7.66
N THR A 42 4.03 -1.88 7.33
CA THR A 42 3.39 -3.07 7.90
C THR A 42 3.48 -3.11 9.42
N ARG A 43 4.66 -2.86 10.00
CA ARG A 43 4.81 -2.83 11.47
C ARG A 43 3.90 -1.78 12.10
N ARG A 44 3.93 -0.56 11.57
CA ARG A 44 3.08 0.53 12.06
C ARG A 44 1.59 0.22 11.93
N ALA A 45 1.18 -0.40 10.83
CA ALA A 45 -0.20 -0.81 10.61
C ALA A 45 -0.65 -1.87 11.64
N MET A 46 0.23 -2.77 12.06
CA MET A 46 -0.07 -3.81 13.05
C MET A 46 -0.17 -3.28 14.49
N ASP A 47 0.28 -2.05 14.75
CA ASP A 47 0.21 -1.41 16.07
C ASP A 47 -1.14 -0.73 16.35
N PHE A 48 -2.06 -0.69 15.39
CA PHE A 48 -3.37 -0.05 15.56
C PHE A 48 -4.41 -1.00 16.14
N ASP A 49 -5.33 -0.44 16.95
CA ASP A 49 -6.37 -1.21 17.63
C ASP A 49 -7.66 -1.36 16.80
N SER A 50 -7.79 -0.62 15.68
CA SER A 50 -8.97 -0.66 14.81
C SER A 50 -8.65 -0.74 13.32
N ASP A 51 -9.51 -1.42 12.56
CA ASP A 51 -9.46 -1.50 11.11
C ASP A 51 -9.51 -0.11 10.44
N LYS A 52 -10.31 0.81 11.01
CA LYS A 52 -10.42 2.20 10.53
C LYS A 52 -9.08 2.93 10.60
N GLU A 53 -8.33 2.79 11.68
CA GLU A 53 -7.01 3.39 11.82
C GLU A 53 -6.02 2.80 10.82
N VAL A 54 -6.02 1.48 10.64
CA VAL A 54 -5.21 0.79 9.63
C VAL A 54 -5.49 1.35 8.24
N ILE A 55 -6.76 1.39 7.81
CA ILE A 55 -7.13 1.84 6.47
C ILE A 55 -6.76 3.31 6.27
N ASN A 56 -6.99 4.17 7.26
CA ASN A 56 -6.63 5.59 7.18
C ASN A 56 -5.12 5.78 7.04
N TYR A 57 -4.33 5.03 7.83
CA TYR A 57 -2.87 5.06 7.75
C TYR A 57 -2.37 4.60 6.37
N LEU A 58 -2.88 3.48 5.86
CA LEU A 58 -2.50 2.97 4.54
C LEU A 58 -2.87 3.92 3.41
N ARG A 59 -4.03 4.58 3.48
CA ARG A 59 -4.41 5.62 2.51
C ARG A 59 -3.46 6.81 2.55
N MET A 60 -3.07 7.25 3.74
CA MET A 60 -2.11 8.34 3.90
C MET A 60 -0.75 7.98 3.27
N GLU A 61 -0.19 6.80 3.57
CA GLU A 61 1.06 6.32 2.97
C GLU A 61 0.94 6.18 1.44
N THR A 62 -0.17 5.62 0.96
CA THR A 62 -0.39 5.42 -0.48
C THR A 62 -0.51 6.75 -1.22
N ARG A 63 -1.18 7.76 -0.64
CA ARG A 63 -1.31 9.11 -1.22
C ARG A 63 0.03 9.82 -1.42
N GLN A 64 1.03 9.54 -0.58
CA GLN A 64 2.37 10.11 -0.77
C GLN A 64 3.07 9.55 -2.02
N ILE A 65 2.68 8.36 -2.48
CA ILE A 65 3.29 7.65 -3.62
C ILE A 65 2.45 7.81 -4.90
N LEU A 66 1.14 7.77 -4.75
CA LEU A 66 0.15 7.77 -5.83
C LEU A 66 -0.93 8.84 -5.56
N PRO A 67 -0.57 10.13 -5.62
CA PRO A 67 -1.52 11.22 -5.35
C PRO A 67 -2.68 11.23 -6.36
N GLU A 68 -2.43 10.82 -7.61
CA GLU A 68 -3.46 10.82 -8.66
C GLU A 68 -4.59 9.79 -8.44
N ALA A 69 -4.37 8.76 -7.63
CA ALA A 69 -5.41 7.76 -7.32
C ALA A 69 -6.47 8.29 -6.33
N TYR A 70 -6.25 9.49 -5.77
CA TYR A 70 -7.15 10.15 -4.83
C TYR A 70 -7.41 11.61 -5.21
N ALA A 71 -7.05 12.01 -6.44
CA ALA A 71 -7.46 13.29 -6.99
C ALA A 71 -8.92 13.15 -7.44
N ASP A 72 -9.82 13.86 -6.76
CA ASP A 72 -11.19 14.12 -7.24
C ASP A 72 -11.15 15.10 -8.43
#